data_AF-A0AAW3V0N3-F1
#
_entry.id   AF-A0AAW3V0N3-F1
#
_cell.length_a   1.000
_cell.length_b   1.000
_cell.length_c   1.000
_cell.angle_alpha   90.00
_cell.angle_beta   90.00
_cell.angle_gamma   90.00
#
_symmetry.space_group_name_H-M   'P 1'
#
loop_
_entity.id
_entity.type
_entity.pdbx_description
1 polymer ?
#
loop_
_entity_poly.entity_id
_entity_poly.type
_entity_poly.pdbx_seq_one_letter_code
_entity_poly.pdbx_strand_id
1 'polypeptide(L)'
;MFRLTLTSALMFKYAAAFDRGVNALVRGIASWNVMLVFSIVFMLGFYLILGSGAYEAQAKWMLLENGGFTALQVYRDQVIAHRLPLQAFMLESITGHCYAAGSTMLGAGLWMTFVVAPLVACVIFLARIEVRMTQRARIRQRLDQVLANL
;
A
#
# COMPACT_ATOMS: atom_id res chain seq x y z
N MET A 1 19.62 -18.91 42.76
CA MET A 1 19.56 -17.44 42.63
C MET A 1 20.33 -16.89 41.42
N PHE A 2 21.53 -17.38 41.09
CA PHE A 2 22.39 -16.84 40.01
C PHE A 2 21.90 -17.09 38.55
N ARG A 3 21.07 -18.11 38.30
CA ARG A 3 20.51 -18.37 36.96
C ARG A 3 19.41 -17.40 36.54
N LEU A 4 18.61 -16.89 37.49
CA LEU A 4 17.52 -15.95 37.21
C LEU A 4 18.02 -14.56 36.80
N THR A 5 19.15 -14.11 37.36
CA THR A 5 19.80 -12.83 37.01
C THR A 5 20.51 -12.88 35.66
N LEU A 6 20.98 -14.06 35.23
CA LEU A 6 21.59 -14.25 33.91
C LEU A 6 20.56 -14.29 32.79
N THR A 7 19.40 -14.92 33.02
CA THR A 7 18.25 -14.86 32.11
C THR A 7 17.68 -13.45 31.99
N SER A 8 17.61 -12.67 33.08
CA SER A 8 17.14 -11.28 33.01
C SER A 8 18.13 -10.37 32.27
N ALA A 9 19.44 -10.55 32.48
CA ALA A 9 20.48 -9.79 31.77
C ALA A 9 20.50 -10.09 30.26
N LEU A 10 20.29 -11.35 29.86
CA LEU A 10 20.16 -11.72 28.44
C LEU A 10 18.89 -11.13 27.83
N MET A 11 17.73 -11.26 28.49
CA MET A 11 16.49 -10.63 28.02
C MET A 11 16.62 -9.11 27.86
N PHE A 12 17.32 -8.43 28.79
CA PHE A 12 17.57 -7.00 28.70
C PHE A 12 18.45 -6.62 27.50
N LYS A 13 19.46 -7.44 27.17
CA LYS A 13 20.29 -7.25 25.96
C LYS A 13 19.49 -7.42 24.67
N TYR A 14 18.61 -8.42 24.60
CA TYR A 14 17.74 -8.61 23.45
C TYR A 14 16.73 -7.47 23.28
N ALA A 15 16.10 -7.03 24.37
CA ALA A 15 15.22 -5.86 24.35
C ALA A 15 15.95 -4.59 23.88
N ALA A 16 17.15 -4.32 24.42
CA ALA A 16 17.95 -3.17 24.02
C ALA A 16 18.50 -3.27 22.58
N ALA A 17 18.69 -4.47 22.04
CA ALA A 17 19.06 -4.67 20.64
C ALA A 17 17.86 -4.45 19.71
N PHE A 18 16.69 -4.96 20.10
CA PHE A 18 15.43 -4.75 19.40
C PHE A 18 15.06 -3.27 19.34
N ASP A 19 15.11 -2.55 20.47
CA ASP A 19 14.83 -1.11 20.55
C ASP A 19 15.77 -0.30 19.66
N ARG A 20 17.05 -0.68 19.58
CA ARG A 20 18.00 -0.04 18.65
C ARG A 20 17.64 -0.31 17.20
N GLY A 21 17.23 -1.54 16.87
CA GLY A 21 16.78 -1.91 15.53
C GLY A 21 15.54 -1.12 15.11
N VAL A 22 14.52 -1.09 15.97
CA VAL A 22 13.28 -0.34 15.72
C VAL A 22 13.56 1.15 15.57
N ASN A 23 14.38 1.74 16.45
CA ASN A 23 14.75 3.15 16.34
C ASN A 23 15.53 3.48 15.06
N ALA A 24 16.39 2.57 14.59
CA ALA A 24 17.08 2.73 13.31
C ALA A 24 16.09 2.71 12.14
N LEU A 25 15.13 1.77 12.16
CA LEU A 25 14.08 1.66 11.16
C LEU A 25 13.18 2.91 11.12
N VAL A 26 12.72 3.41 12.27
CA VAL A 26 11.89 4.63 12.35
C VAL A 26 12.65 5.84 11.80
N ARG A 27 13.94 5.98 12.12
CA ARG A 27 14.78 7.05 11.54
C ARG A 27 14.97 6.90 10.04
N GLY A 28 15.12 5.68 9.55
CA GLY A 28 15.19 5.37 8.13
C GLY A 28 13.91 5.76 7.40
N ILE A 29 12.74 5.41 7.94
CA ILE A 29 11.44 5.79 7.36
C ILE A 29 11.26 7.31 7.41
N ALA A 30 11.62 7.96 8.52
CA ALA A 30 11.46 9.40 8.67
C ALA A 30 12.29 10.21 7.66
N SER A 31 13.42 9.67 7.18
CA SER A 31 14.28 10.33 6.19
C SER A 31 13.73 10.26 4.76
N TRP A 32 12.75 9.40 4.49
CA TRP A 32 12.16 9.28 3.16
C TRP A 32 11.40 10.55 2.76
N ASN A 33 11.45 10.89 1.48
CA ASN A 33 10.69 12.02 0.94
C ASN A 33 9.22 11.61 0.75
N VAL A 34 8.34 12.10 1.63
CA VAL A 34 6.90 11.81 1.61
C VAL A 34 6.28 12.03 0.24
N MET A 35 6.58 13.16 -0.41
CA MET A 35 6.00 13.50 -1.72
C MET A 35 6.43 12.50 -2.80
N LEU A 36 7.69 12.07 -2.77
CA LEU A 36 8.23 11.11 -3.73
C LEU A 36 7.62 9.72 -3.52
N VAL A 37 7.60 9.23 -2.28
CA VAL A 37 7.06 7.89 -2.01
C VAL A 37 5.55 7.86 -2.29
N PHE A 38 4.84 8.91 -1.89
CA PHE A 38 3.41 9.08 -2.20
C PHE A 38 3.18 9.07 -3.71
N SER A 39 3.94 9.88 -4.48
CA SER A 39 3.72 10.01 -5.92
C SER A 39 4.01 8.70 -6.65
N ILE A 40 5.03 7.93 -6.26
CA ILE A 40 5.30 6.62 -6.87
C ILE A 40 4.11 5.66 -6.67
N VAL A 41 3.63 5.51 -5.44
CA VAL A 41 2.52 4.59 -5.14
C VAL A 41 1.23 5.07 -5.79
N PHE A 42 0.96 6.37 -5.75
CA PHE A 42 -0.21 6.98 -6.37
C PHE A 42 -0.21 6.78 -7.88
N MET A 43 0.91 7.06 -8.55
CA MET A 43 1.04 6.89 -10.00
C MET A 43 0.91 5.42 -10.40
N LEU A 44 1.49 4.50 -9.63
CA LEU A 44 1.32 3.06 -9.87
C LEU A 44 -0.17 2.66 -9.81
N GLY A 45 -0.90 3.11 -8.78
CA GLY A 45 -2.34 2.89 -8.70
C GLY A 45 -3.12 3.52 -9.86
N PHE A 46 -2.74 4.74 -10.25
CA PHE A 46 -3.35 5.45 -11.37
C PHE A 46 -3.11 4.75 -12.72
N TYR A 47 -1.91 4.21 -12.95
CA TYR A 47 -1.60 3.40 -14.12
C TYR A 47 -2.44 2.12 -14.19
N LEU A 48 -2.72 1.48 -13.06
CA LEU A 48 -3.61 0.31 -13.02
C LEU A 48 -5.06 0.68 -13.36
N ILE A 49 -5.54 1.83 -12.88
CA ILE A 49 -6.87 2.34 -13.22
C ILE A 49 -6.97 2.60 -14.73
N LEU A 50 -6.02 3.34 -15.31
CA LEU A 50 -6.00 3.60 -16.76
C LEU A 50 -5.83 2.31 -17.58
N GLY A 51 -4.95 1.42 -17.12
CA GLY A 51 -4.69 0.13 -17.73
C GLY A 51 -5.94 -0.76 -17.79
N SER A 52 -6.76 -0.74 -16.75
CA SER A 52 -8.03 -1.49 -16.75
C SER A 52 -9.00 -1.01 -17.84
N GLY A 53 -9.14 0.31 -18.01
CA GLY A 53 -9.98 0.89 -19.06
C GLY A 53 -9.44 0.60 -20.47
N ALA A 54 -8.12 0.71 -20.67
CA ALA A 54 -7.47 0.38 -21.93
C ALA A 54 -7.65 -1.10 -22.30
N TYR A 55 -7.50 -1.99 -21.31
CA TYR A 55 -7.66 -3.43 -21.50
C TYR A 55 -9.11 -3.81 -21.84
N GLU A 56 -10.09 -3.20 -21.18
CA GLU A 56 -11.51 -3.40 -21.49
C GLU A 56 -11.87 -2.88 -22.90
N ALA A 57 -11.32 -1.73 -23.29
CA ALA A 57 -11.51 -1.18 -24.63
C ALA A 57 -10.92 -2.11 -25.72
N GLN A 58 -9.72 -2.64 -25.48
CA GLN A 58 -9.09 -3.60 -26.39
C GLN A 58 -9.91 -4.89 -26.51
N ALA A 59 -10.45 -5.42 -25.41
CA ALA A 59 -11.29 -6.60 -25.43
C ALA A 59 -12.59 -6.38 -26.23
N LYS A 60 -13.23 -5.20 -26.10
CA LYS A 60 -14.41 -4.83 -26.90
C LYS A 60 -14.09 -4.74 -28.39
N TRP A 61 -12.91 -4.24 -28.73
CA TRP A 61 -12.43 -4.19 -30.11
C TRP A 61 -12.19 -5.56 -30.72
N MET A 62 -11.52 -6.46 -29.99
CA MET A 62 -11.36 -7.83 -30.43
C MET A 62 -12.70 -8.57 -30.60
N LEU A 63 -13.70 -8.25 -29.77
CA LEU A 63 -15.04 -8.80 -29.92
C LEU A 63 -15.76 -8.30 -31.16
N LEU A 64 -15.63 -7.01 -31.47
CA LEU A 64 -16.21 -6.45 -32.69
C LEU A 64 -15.54 -7.05 -33.94
N GLU A 65 -14.22 -7.17 -33.92
CA GLU A 65 -13.45 -7.69 -35.06
C GLU A 65 -13.76 -9.18 -35.34
N ASN A 66 -13.82 -10.00 -34.29
CA ASN A 66 -14.00 -11.45 -34.44
C ASN A 66 -15.47 -11.90 -34.45
N GLY A 67 -16.36 -11.19 -33.76
CA GLY A 67 -17.76 -11.59 -33.54
C GLY A 67 -18.80 -10.60 -34.06
N GLY A 68 -18.37 -9.46 -34.61
CA GLY A 68 -19.26 -8.42 -35.14
C GLY A 68 -20.13 -7.74 -34.08
N PHE A 69 -21.11 -6.96 -34.54
CA PHE A 69 -22.01 -6.21 -33.66
C PHE A 69 -22.88 -7.11 -32.76
N THR A 70 -23.23 -8.31 -33.21
CA THR A 70 -24.05 -9.26 -32.45
C THR A 70 -23.32 -9.75 -31.20
N ALA A 71 -22.03 -10.06 -31.29
CA ALA A 71 -21.23 -10.45 -30.13
C ALA A 71 -21.11 -9.30 -29.10
N LEU A 72 -21.00 -8.06 -29.57
CA LEU A 72 -20.96 -6.88 -28.71
C LEU A 72 -22.30 -6.63 -27.99
N GLN A 73 -23.43 -6.89 -28.66
CA GLN A 73 -24.76 -6.79 -28.06
C GLN A 73 -24.98 -7.88 -27.01
N VAL A 74 -24.60 -9.12 -27.29
CA VAL A 74 -24.65 -10.21 -26.30
C VAL A 74 -23.80 -9.88 -25.07
N TYR A 75 -22.58 -9.35 -25.26
CA TYR A 75 -21.75 -8.87 -24.15
C TYR A 75 -22.45 -7.79 -23.33
N ARG A 76 -23.00 -6.77 -24.00
CA ARG A 76 -23.73 -5.66 -23.35
C ARG A 76 -24.92 -6.18 -22.54
N ASP A 77 -25.71 -7.08 -23.11
CA ASP A 77 -26.90 -7.62 -22.48
C ASP A 77 -26.55 -8.52 -21.29
N GLN A 78 -25.48 -9.30 -21.37
CA GLN A 78 -25.00 -10.11 -20.26
C GLN A 78 -24.45 -9.26 -19.10
N VAL A 79 -23.70 -8.19 -19.39
CA VAL A 79 -23.19 -7.25 -18.37
C VAL A 79 -24.34 -6.48 -17.71
N ILE A 80 -25.31 -6.00 -18.50
CA ILE A 80 -26.48 -5.28 -17.97
C ILE A 80 -27.37 -6.21 -17.12
N ALA A 81 -27.52 -7.47 -17.51
CA ALA A 81 -28.42 -8.39 -16.83
C ALA A 81 -27.92 -8.86 -15.44
N HIS A 82 -26.63 -8.73 -15.08
CA HIS A 82 -26.06 -9.20 -13.80
C HIS A 82 -26.43 -10.66 -13.43
N ARG A 83 -26.85 -11.49 -14.41
CA ARG A 83 -27.45 -12.82 -14.16
C ARG A 83 -26.46 -13.97 -14.04
N LEU A 84 -25.17 -13.72 -14.24
CA LEU A 84 -24.13 -14.71 -13.99
C LEU A 84 -23.41 -14.33 -12.69
N PRO A 85 -23.29 -15.25 -11.70
CA PRO A 85 -22.34 -15.02 -10.61
C PRO A 85 -20.97 -14.78 -11.26
N LEU A 86 -20.22 -13.80 -10.77
CA LEU A 86 -18.92 -13.35 -11.31
C LEU A 86 -18.02 -14.51 -11.75
N GLN A 87 -18.04 -15.62 -11.00
CA GLN A 87 -17.31 -16.85 -11.29
C GLN A 87 -17.76 -17.57 -12.57
N ALA A 88 -19.06 -17.66 -12.87
CA ALA A 88 -19.58 -18.27 -14.10
C ALA A 88 -19.29 -17.41 -15.34
N PHE A 89 -19.32 -16.08 -15.19
CA PHE A 89 -18.89 -15.16 -16.25
C PHE A 89 -17.41 -15.34 -16.56
N MET A 90 -16.56 -15.47 -15.53
CA MET A 90 -15.13 -15.71 -15.64
C MET A 90 -14.75 -17.08 -16.20
N LEU A 91 -15.56 -18.13 -16.02
CA LEU A 91 -15.21 -19.51 -16.40
C LEU A 91 -15.63 -19.87 -17.84
N GLU A 92 -16.73 -19.30 -18.34
CA GLU A 92 -17.36 -19.77 -19.59
C GLU A 92 -17.06 -18.91 -20.82
N SER A 93 -16.41 -17.75 -20.68
CA SER A 93 -16.14 -16.88 -21.82
C SER A 93 -14.75 -16.27 -21.80
N ILE A 94 -14.05 -16.31 -22.94
CA ILE A 94 -12.86 -15.50 -23.24
C ILE A 94 -13.11 -14.02 -22.86
N THR A 95 -14.37 -13.57 -22.91
CA THR A 95 -14.80 -12.20 -22.55
C THR A 95 -14.94 -11.95 -21.05
N GLY A 96 -15.20 -12.96 -20.24
CA GLY A 96 -15.33 -12.83 -18.79
C GLY A 96 -14.00 -12.80 -18.06
N HIS A 97 -12.97 -13.46 -18.60
CA HIS A 97 -11.59 -13.27 -18.15
C HIS A 97 -11.14 -11.82 -18.35
N CYS A 98 -11.49 -11.20 -19.48
CA CYS A 98 -11.09 -9.82 -19.74
C CYS A 98 -11.78 -8.82 -18.80
N TYR A 99 -13.09 -8.99 -18.58
CA TYR A 99 -13.84 -8.14 -17.66
C TYR A 99 -13.35 -8.28 -16.21
N ALA A 100 -13.10 -9.51 -15.77
CA ALA A 100 -12.68 -9.72 -14.40
C ALA A 100 -11.22 -9.31 -14.14
N ALA A 101 -10.32 -9.50 -15.11
CA ALA A 101 -8.97 -8.94 -15.05
C ALA A 101 -9.00 -7.41 -15.03
N GLY A 102 -9.85 -6.78 -15.86
CA GLY A 102 -10.06 -5.32 -15.81
C GLY A 102 -10.59 -4.86 -14.44
N SER A 103 -11.60 -5.53 -13.90
CA SER A 103 -12.20 -5.17 -12.60
C SER A 103 -11.23 -5.35 -11.42
N THR A 104 -10.37 -6.38 -11.45
CA THR A 104 -9.35 -6.60 -10.42
C THR A 104 -8.23 -5.58 -10.51
N MET A 105 -7.79 -5.22 -11.73
CA MET A 105 -6.84 -4.13 -11.94
C MET A 105 -7.40 -2.78 -11.49
N LEU A 106 -8.67 -2.50 -11.77
CA LEU A 106 -9.36 -1.29 -11.32
C LEU A 106 -9.44 -1.26 -9.79
N GLY A 107 -9.89 -2.34 -9.17
CA GLY A 107 -10.00 -2.45 -7.71
C GLY A 107 -8.65 -2.30 -7.02
N ALA A 108 -7.61 -2.97 -7.53
CA ALA A 108 -6.24 -2.83 -7.03
C ALA A 108 -5.71 -1.41 -7.22
N GLY A 109 -5.96 -0.79 -8.38
CA GLY A 109 -5.58 0.58 -8.67
C GLY A 109 -6.23 1.59 -7.71
N LEU A 110 -7.55 1.50 -7.51
CA LEU A 110 -8.28 2.32 -6.54
C LEU A 110 -7.76 2.13 -5.12
N TRP A 111 -7.50 0.88 -4.71
CA TRP A 111 -6.94 0.60 -3.38
C TRP A 111 -5.55 1.21 -3.21
N MET A 112 -4.69 1.08 -4.21
CA MET A 112 -3.33 1.66 -4.18
C MET A 112 -3.37 3.19 -4.12
N THR A 113 -4.23 3.82 -4.92
CA THR A 113 -4.34 5.29 -5.01
C THR A 113 -4.99 5.91 -3.77
N PHE A 114 -6.10 5.35 -3.28
CA PHE A 114 -6.92 5.97 -2.24
C PHE A 114 -6.71 5.41 -0.84
N VAL A 115 -6.08 4.25 -0.70
CA VAL A 115 -5.82 3.62 0.60
C VAL A 115 -4.33 3.53 0.87
N VAL A 116 -3.56 2.88 -0.01
CA VAL A 116 -2.14 2.60 0.26
C VAL A 116 -1.29 3.87 0.19
N ALA A 117 -1.44 4.70 -0.85
CA ALA A 117 -0.68 5.94 -0.97
C ALA A 117 -0.85 6.89 0.25
N PRO A 118 -2.08 7.22 0.70
CA PRO A 118 -2.24 8.04 1.90
C PRO A 118 -1.75 7.34 3.17
N LEU A 119 -1.93 6.02 3.31
CA LEU A 119 -1.43 5.27 4.47
C LEU A 119 0.10 5.35 4.56
N VAL A 120 0.80 5.21 3.44
CA VAL A 120 2.27 5.35 3.39
C VAL A 120 2.70 6.76 3.80
N ALA A 121 2.00 7.79 3.31
CA ALA A 121 2.26 9.17 3.72
C ALA A 121 2.04 9.36 5.24
N CYS A 122 0.96 8.80 5.80
CA CYS A 122 0.68 8.83 7.24
C CYS A 122 1.79 8.16 8.05
N VAL A 123 2.27 6.98 7.64
CA VAL A 123 3.36 6.26 8.35
C VAL A 123 4.64 7.09 8.36
N ILE A 124 5.03 7.68 7.23
CA ILE A 124 6.23 8.53 7.18
C ILE A 124 6.04 9.78 8.05
N PHE A 125 4.86 10.38 8.04
CA PHE A 125 4.56 11.54 8.86
C PHE A 125 4.64 11.22 10.37
N LEU A 126 4.06 10.10 10.80
CA LEU A 126 4.16 9.62 12.17
C LEU A 126 5.61 9.33 12.58
N ALA A 127 6.40 8.68 11.71
CA ALA A 127 7.82 8.45 11.96
C ALA A 127 8.59 9.77 12.14
N ARG A 128 8.28 10.80 11.32
CA ARG A 128 8.88 12.14 11.46
C ARG A 128 8.49 12.83 12.76
N ILE A 129 7.24 12.70 13.20
CA ILE A 129 6.79 13.22 14.50
C ILE A 129 7.60 12.57 15.62
N GLU A 130 7.71 11.25 15.60
CA GLU A 130 8.41 10.49 16.65
C GLU A 130 9.89 10.89 16.77
N VAL A 131 10.58 11.02 15.64
CA VAL A 131 11.97 11.49 15.60
C VAL A 131 12.10 12.90 16.18
N ARG A 132 11.18 13.82 15.81
CA ARG A 132 11.17 15.20 16.33
C ARG A 132 10.92 15.23 17.84
N MET A 133 9.99 14.42 18.35
CA MET A 133 9.68 14.33 19.78
C MET A 133 10.89 13.81 20.56
N THR A 134 11.55 12.76 20.06
CA THR A 134 12.75 12.19 20.67
C THR A 134 13.93 13.17 20.67
N GLN A 135 14.09 13.98 19.62
CA GLN A 135 15.11 15.03 19.58
C GLN A 135 14.82 16.14 20.59
N ARG A 136 13.57 16.58 20.71
CA ARG A 136 13.15 17.59 21.70
C ARG A 136 13.40 17.13 23.12
N ALA A 137 13.08 15.87 23.45
CA ALA A 137 13.35 15.30 24.76
C ALA A 137 14.85 15.30 25.11
N ARG A 138 15.71 14.91 24.16
CA ARG A 138 17.17 14.95 24.33
C ARG A 138 17.73 16.36 24.51
N ILE A 139 17.18 17.34 23.80
CA ILE A 139 17.60 18.75 23.95
C ILE A 139 17.22 19.28 25.33
N ARG A 140 15.99 18.98 25.81
CA ARG A 140 15.56 19.36 27.17
C ARG A 140 16.46 18.76 28.25
N GLN A 141 16.75 17.47 28.17
CA GLN A 141 17.66 16.82 29.12
C GLN A 141 19.05 17.46 29.16
N ARG A 142 19.60 17.83 28.00
CA ARG A 142 20.90 18.53 27.93
C ARG A 142 20.83 19.93 28.54
N LEU A 143 19.75 20.67 28.31
CA LEU A 143 19.54 21.98 28.93
C LEU A 143 19.44 21.89 30.44
N ASP A 144 18.66 20.93 30.96
CA ASP A 144 18.50 20.71 32.41
C ASP A 144 19.85 20.36 33.06
N GLN A 145 20.68 19.55 32.39
CA GLN A 145 22.04 19.24 32.85
C GLN A 145 22.97 20.45 32.86
N VAL A 146 22.89 21.33 31.86
CA VAL A 146 23.71 22.55 31.81
C VAL A 146 23.28 23.52 32.92
N LEU A 147 21.97 23.68 33.12
CA LEU A 147 21.42 24.54 34.17
C LEU A 147 21.75 24.03 35.58
N ALA A 148 21.83 22.71 35.79
CA ALA A 148 22.20 22.14 37.09
C ALA A 148 23.68 22.31 37.45
N ASN A 149 24.54 22.65 36.48
CA ASN A 149 25.97 22.86 36.67
C ASN A 149 26.37 24.35 36.72
N LEU A 150 25.39 25.26 36.66
CA LEU A 150 25.54 26.71 36.85
C LEU A 150 25.15 27.09 38.27
#